data_AF-A0A7V2G4Y0-F1
#
_entry.id   AF-A0A7V2G4Y0-F1
#
_cell.length_a   1.000
_cell.length_b   1.000
_cell.length_c   1.000
_cell.angle_alpha   90.00
_cell.angle_beta   90.00
_cell.angle_gamma   90.00
#
_symmetry.space_group_name_H-M   'P 1'
#
loop_
_entity.id
_entity.type
_entity.pdbx_description
1 polymer ?
#
loop_
_entity_poly.entity_id
_entity_poly.type
_entity_poly.pdbx_seq_one_letter_code
_entity_poly.pdbx_strand_id
1 'polypeptide(L)'
;MSPFAFHAQDFAFSFLSILFEGIPFVLLGTLLSGVIDAFLPARAMARLLPSNRAAAIAVSGLLGLVFPMCECGVVPVIRRLMRKGLPVSCGIAYMLAAPILNPVVAISTFAAFRGQEPAVMTALRLALGFLVAVLVAFAVHAFGGRKVLRPGVLGEERGGRTAFRIPGSEEPAPDAPEPVAADGGSRWWHAIRVAVGDFFDVAAYLVIGAGLASLFNTSVNQELVLPLALHPVWAIASMMGLAAILSLCSTS
;
A
#
# COMPACT_ATOMS: atom_id res chain seq x y z
N MET A 1 -27.59 23.46 -21.35
CA MET A 1 -27.40 22.12 -20.73
C MET A 1 -26.54 22.35 -19.50
N SER A 2 -27.09 22.14 -18.31
CA SER A 2 -26.37 22.41 -17.06
C SER A 2 -25.20 21.42 -16.92
N PRO A 3 -23.95 21.89 -16.80
CA PRO A 3 -22.78 21.01 -16.71
C PRO A 3 -22.76 20.15 -15.43
N PHE A 4 -23.62 20.46 -14.45
CA PHE A 4 -23.77 19.75 -13.20
C PHE A 4 -25.23 19.33 -13.01
N ALA A 5 -25.50 18.03 -13.02
CA ALA A 5 -26.81 17.45 -12.73
C ALA A 5 -26.63 16.44 -11.59
N PHE A 6 -26.62 16.94 -10.34
CA PHE A 6 -26.47 16.09 -9.18
C PHE A 6 -27.74 15.28 -8.95
N HIS A 7 -27.65 13.98 -9.17
CA HIS A 7 -28.70 13.03 -8.83
C HIS A 7 -28.28 12.29 -7.56
N ALA A 8 -29.00 12.53 -6.46
CA ALA A 8 -28.69 11.92 -5.16
C ALA A 8 -28.69 10.38 -5.21
N GLN A 9 -29.46 9.80 -6.12
CA GLN A 9 -29.51 8.35 -6.35
C GLN A 9 -28.18 7.83 -6.92
N ASP A 10 -27.66 8.47 -7.98
CA ASP A 10 -26.38 8.06 -8.61
C ASP A 10 -25.19 8.19 -7.64
N PHE A 11 -25.25 9.21 -6.77
CA PHE A 11 -24.26 9.39 -5.71
C PHE A 11 -24.32 8.25 -4.70
N ALA A 12 -25.51 7.94 -4.20
CA ALA A 12 -25.69 6.88 -3.21
C ALA A 12 -25.29 5.50 -3.76
N PHE A 13 -25.63 5.21 -5.02
CA PHE A 13 -25.22 3.96 -5.69
C PHE A 13 -23.70 3.87 -5.85
N SER A 14 -23.05 4.93 -6.35
CA SER A 14 -21.59 4.95 -6.51
C SER A 14 -20.88 4.81 -5.17
N PHE A 15 -21.35 5.54 -4.16
CA PHE A 15 -20.77 5.52 -2.81
C PHE A 15 -20.87 4.15 -2.16
N LEU A 16 -22.07 3.57 -2.18
CA LEU A 16 -22.31 2.27 -1.58
C LEU A 16 -21.57 1.15 -2.32
N SER A 17 -21.42 1.26 -3.65
CA SER A 17 -20.62 0.34 -4.46
C SER A 17 -19.15 0.36 -4.04
N ILE A 18 -18.53 1.54 -3.98
CA ILE A 18 -17.13 1.69 -3.56
C ILE A 18 -16.93 1.19 -2.12
N LEU A 19 -17.89 1.48 -1.24
CA LEU A 19 -17.83 1.06 0.16
C LEU A 19 -17.87 -0.46 0.29
N PHE A 20 -18.83 -1.12 -0.38
CA PHE A 20 -18.95 -2.58 -0.33
C PHE A 20 -17.81 -3.30 -1.03
N GLU A 21 -17.22 -2.70 -2.06
CA GLU A 21 -16.03 -3.26 -2.70
C GLU A 21 -14.79 -3.11 -1.82
N GLY A 22 -14.61 -1.96 -1.15
CA GLY A 22 -13.42 -1.66 -0.36
C GLY A 22 -13.37 -2.33 1.02
N ILE A 23 -14.50 -2.48 1.72
CA ILE A 23 -14.56 -3.06 3.08
C ILE A 23 -13.91 -4.45 3.16
N PRO A 24 -14.19 -5.42 2.26
CA PRO A 24 -13.57 -6.74 2.30
C PRO A 24 -12.05 -6.69 2.22
N PHE A 25 -11.49 -5.81 1.38
CA PHE A 25 -10.04 -5.68 1.22
C PHE A 25 -9.38 -4.99 2.41
N VAL A 26 -10.03 -3.98 2.99
CA VAL A 26 -9.56 -3.34 4.23
C VAL A 26 -9.58 -4.34 5.38
N LEU A 27 -10.67 -5.08 5.55
CA LEU A 27 -10.79 -6.11 6.57
C LEU A 27 -9.71 -7.19 6.42
N LEU A 28 -9.45 -7.64 5.19
CA LEU A 28 -8.39 -8.61 4.92
C LEU A 28 -7.01 -8.04 5.27
N GLY A 29 -6.75 -6.77 4.95
CA GLY A 29 -5.48 -6.12 5.24
C GLY A 29 -5.24 -5.87 6.72
N THR A 30 -6.27 -5.49 7.47
CA THR A 30 -6.15 -5.25 8.91
C THR A 30 -6.05 -6.57 9.68
N LEU A 31 -6.75 -7.62 9.22
CA LEU A 31 -6.59 -8.97 9.75
C LEU A 31 -5.18 -9.49 9.50
N LEU A 32 -4.66 -9.33 8.28
CA LEU A 32 -3.30 -9.72 7.93
C LEU A 32 -2.26 -8.92 8.76
N SER A 33 -2.48 -7.62 8.98
CA SER A 33 -1.65 -6.78 9.86
C SER A 33 -1.60 -7.34 11.29
N GLY A 34 -2.76 -7.70 11.86
CA GLY A 34 -2.87 -8.29 13.20
C GLY A 34 -2.21 -9.67 13.30
N VAL A 35 -2.36 -10.51 12.26
CA VAL A 35 -1.69 -11.82 12.19
C VAL A 35 -0.18 -11.66 12.07
N ILE A 36 0.29 -10.78 11.17
CA ILE A 36 1.69 -10.42 11.05
C ILE A 36 2.20 -9.92 12.40
N ASP A 37 1.39 -9.16 13.15
CA ASP A 37 1.79 -8.69 14.46
C ASP A 37 1.97 -9.82 15.49
N ALA A 38 0.97 -10.69 15.63
CA ALA A 38 1.00 -11.72 16.66
C ALA A 38 1.97 -12.88 16.32
N PHE A 39 2.15 -13.19 15.03
CA PHE A 39 2.82 -14.42 14.58
C PHE A 39 4.17 -14.20 13.90
N LEU A 40 4.49 -13.01 13.39
CA LEU A 40 5.78 -12.78 12.71
C LEU A 40 6.83 -12.18 13.66
N PRO A 41 7.76 -12.97 14.24
CA PRO A 41 8.81 -12.42 15.10
C PRO A 41 9.79 -11.57 14.27
N ALA A 42 10.40 -10.54 14.88
CA ALA A 42 11.39 -9.67 14.20
C ALA A 42 12.56 -10.47 13.59
N ARG A 43 12.92 -11.62 14.20
CA ARG A 43 13.94 -12.56 13.70
C ARG A 43 13.51 -13.33 12.43
N ALA A 44 12.22 -13.46 12.14
CA ALA A 44 11.77 -14.02 10.86
C ALA A 44 11.94 -12.98 9.74
N MET A 45 11.71 -11.70 10.03
CA MET A 45 11.94 -10.60 9.10
C MET A 45 13.42 -10.52 8.69
N ALA A 46 14.33 -10.68 9.66
CA ALA A 46 15.78 -10.81 9.49
C ALA A 46 16.18 -11.82 8.41
N ARG A 47 15.55 -13.00 8.44
CA ARG A 47 15.87 -14.13 7.56
C ARG A 47 15.22 -14.01 6.20
N LEU A 48 14.10 -13.29 6.10
CA LEU A 48 13.40 -13.09 4.84
C LEU A 48 14.12 -12.11 3.91
N LEU A 49 14.85 -11.13 4.47
CA LEU A 49 15.57 -10.14 3.68
C LEU A 49 17.03 -10.56 3.44
N PRO A 50 17.53 -10.55 2.19
CA PRO A 50 18.92 -10.83 1.89
C PRO A 50 19.87 -9.74 2.40
N SER A 51 21.13 -10.10 2.63
CA SER A 51 22.17 -9.20 3.16
C SER A 51 22.54 -8.04 2.22
N ASN A 52 22.27 -8.19 0.91
CA ASN A 52 22.53 -7.15 -0.09
C ASN A 52 21.34 -6.16 -0.15
N ARG A 53 21.64 -4.87 -0.06
CA ARG A 53 20.67 -3.75 -0.06
C ARG A 53 19.77 -3.73 -1.30
N ALA A 54 20.35 -3.89 -2.49
CA ALA A 54 19.59 -3.88 -3.73
C ALA A 54 18.67 -5.11 -3.81
N ALA A 55 19.19 -6.26 -3.39
CA ALA A 55 18.42 -7.49 -3.30
C ALA A 55 17.29 -7.38 -2.26
N ALA A 56 17.52 -6.70 -1.13
CA ALA A 56 16.50 -6.49 -0.10
C ALA A 56 15.34 -5.64 -0.61
N ILE A 57 15.63 -4.56 -1.35
CA ILE A 57 14.60 -3.73 -2.00
C ILE A 57 13.82 -4.56 -3.04
N ALA A 58 14.53 -5.28 -3.92
CA ALA A 58 13.87 -6.10 -4.94
C ALA A 58 13.00 -7.21 -4.33
N VAL A 59 13.51 -7.94 -3.34
CA VAL A 59 12.78 -9.00 -2.62
C VAL A 59 11.57 -8.42 -1.89
N SER A 60 11.70 -7.24 -1.26
CA SER A 60 10.57 -6.58 -0.62
C SER A 60 9.47 -6.16 -1.62
N GLY A 61 9.85 -5.73 -2.82
CA GLY A 61 8.88 -5.47 -3.88
C GLY A 61 8.21 -6.76 -4.38
N LEU A 62 8.97 -7.85 -4.55
CA LEU A 62 8.44 -9.15 -4.94
C LEU A 62 7.52 -9.75 -3.87
N LEU A 63 7.67 -9.35 -2.60
CA LEU A 63 6.72 -9.71 -1.55
C LEU A 63 5.30 -9.21 -1.87
N GLY A 64 5.15 -8.16 -2.67
CA GLY A 64 3.86 -7.68 -3.20
C GLY A 64 3.16 -8.66 -4.14
N LEU A 65 3.91 -9.56 -4.79
CA LEU A 65 3.33 -10.67 -5.56
C LEU A 65 2.74 -11.76 -4.65
N VAL A 66 3.40 -12.00 -3.50
CA VAL A 66 2.98 -13.01 -2.52
C VAL A 66 1.80 -12.52 -1.70
N PHE A 67 1.81 -11.24 -1.33
CA PHE A 67 0.76 -10.56 -0.56
C PHE A 67 0.21 -9.38 -1.35
N PRO A 68 -0.57 -9.64 -2.42
CA PRO A 68 -1.17 -8.56 -3.21
C PRO A 68 -2.24 -7.88 -2.38
N MET A 69 -1.95 -6.67 -1.94
CA MET A 69 -2.86 -5.81 -1.18
C MET A 69 -3.27 -4.62 -2.03
N CYS A 70 -4.53 -4.18 -1.88
CA CYS A 70 -4.95 -2.89 -2.41
C CYS A 70 -4.29 -1.75 -1.62
N GLU A 71 -4.29 -0.55 -2.19
CA GLU A 71 -3.73 0.66 -1.55
C GLU A 71 -4.31 0.93 -0.15
N CYS A 72 -5.58 0.57 0.10
CA CYS A 72 -6.22 0.72 1.41
C CYS A 72 -5.71 -0.30 2.45
N GLY A 73 -5.33 -1.51 2.01
CA GLY A 73 -4.91 -2.60 2.91
C GLY A 73 -3.39 -2.69 3.11
N VAL A 74 -2.59 -2.06 2.24
CA VAL A 74 -1.12 -2.13 2.31
C VAL A 74 -0.55 -1.28 3.46
N VAL A 75 -1.24 -0.20 3.84
CA VAL A 75 -0.80 0.77 4.85
C VAL A 75 -0.71 0.17 6.26
N PRO A 76 -1.73 -0.53 6.82
CA PRO A 76 -1.60 -1.16 8.14
C PRO A 76 -0.49 -2.20 8.19
N VAL A 77 -0.42 -3.03 7.14
CA VAL A 77 0.58 -4.09 7.00
C VAL A 77 1.99 -3.49 7.03
N ILE A 78 2.26 -2.48 6.21
CA ILE A 78 3.61 -1.90 6.15
C ILE A 78 3.97 -1.14 7.42
N ARG A 79 3.03 -0.42 8.03
CA ARG A 79 3.23 0.24 9.34
C ARG A 79 3.65 -0.78 10.39
N ARG A 80 3.04 -1.99 10.39
CA ARG A 80 3.41 -3.07 11.31
C ARG A 80 4.79 -3.64 10.99
N LEU A 81 5.09 -3.89 9.72
CA LEU A 81 6.40 -4.39 9.30
C LEU A 81 7.53 -3.40 9.64
N MET A 82 7.30 -2.10 9.46
CA MET A 82 8.26 -1.03 9.81
C MET A 82 8.47 -0.91 11.32
N ARG A 83 7.41 -1.02 12.13
CA ARG A 83 7.53 -1.09 13.60
C ARG A 83 8.36 -2.29 14.08
N LYS A 84 8.39 -3.37 13.30
CA LYS A 84 9.21 -4.58 13.56
C LYS A 84 10.64 -4.51 13.01
N GLY A 85 11.03 -3.38 12.41
CA GLY A 85 12.40 -3.13 11.94
C GLY A 85 12.60 -3.25 10.42
N LEU A 86 11.54 -3.34 9.61
CA LEU A 86 11.68 -3.27 8.15
C LEU A 86 12.20 -1.88 7.72
N PRO A 87 13.29 -1.79 6.92
CA PRO A 87 13.79 -0.51 6.42
C PRO A 87 12.73 0.23 5.57
N VAL A 88 12.67 1.55 5.73
CA VAL A 88 11.72 2.44 5.02
C VAL A 88 11.72 2.21 3.51
N SER A 89 12.91 2.11 2.90
CA SER A 89 13.07 1.89 1.46
C SER A 89 12.45 0.56 1.00
N CYS A 90 12.57 -0.51 1.81
CA CYS A 90 11.93 -1.79 1.53
C CYS A 90 10.41 -1.69 1.70
N GLY A 91 9.95 -0.91 2.67
CA GLY A 91 8.53 -0.68 2.86
C GLY A 91 7.88 0.07 1.69
N ILE A 92 8.55 1.10 1.16
CA ILE A 92 8.10 1.85 -0.01
C ILE A 92 8.11 0.97 -1.26
N ALA A 93 9.14 0.14 -1.44
CA ALA A 93 9.18 -0.81 -2.56
C ALA A 93 7.98 -1.76 -2.54
N TYR A 94 7.64 -2.31 -1.37
CA TYR A 94 6.45 -3.14 -1.20
C TYR A 94 5.14 -2.37 -1.43
N MET A 95 4.99 -1.17 -0.85
CA MET A 95 3.79 -0.33 -1.02
C MET A 95 3.50 -0.01 -2.49
N LEU A 96 4.55 0.28 -3.28
CA LEU A 96 4.41 0.56 -4.70
C LEU A 96 4.20 -0.71 -5.53
N ALA A 97 4.92 -1.79 -5.22
CA ALA A 97 4.88 -3.02 -5.99
C ALA A 97 3.61 -3.86 -5.76
N ALA A 98 3.02 -3.85 -4.56
CA ALA A 98 1.84 -4.66 -4.22
C ALA A 98 0.63 -4.43 -5.15
N PRO A 99 0.17 -3.19 -5.42
CA PRO A 99 -0.92 -2.96 -6.38
C PRO A 99 -0.49 -3.20 -7.83
N ILE A 100 0.80 -2.96 -8.16
CA ILE A 100 1.33 -3.14 -9.52
C ILE A 100 1.36 -4.62 -9.90
N LEU A 101 1.84 -5.48 -9.00
CA LEU A 101 1.97 -6.92 -9.20
C LEU A 101 0.69 -7.70 -8.84
N ASN A 102 -0.42 -6.99 -8.62
CA ASN A 102 -1.68 -7.62 -8.26
C ASN A 102 -2.18 -8.54 -9.40
N PRO A 103 -2.46 -9.83 -9.12
CA PRO A 103 -2.96 -10.77 -10.12
C PRO A 103 -4.25 -10.31 -10.81
N VAL A 104 -5.16 -9.64 -10.09
CA VAL A 104 -6.40 -9.09 -10.65
C VAL A 104 -6.08 -8.04 -11.72
N VAL A 105 -5.11 -7.17 -11.44
CA VAL A 105 -4.65 -6.14 -12.39
C VAL A 105 -3.96 -6.79 -13.59
N ALA A 106 -3.14 -7.81 -13.37
CA ALA A 106 -2.49 -8.56 -14.44
C ALA A 106 -3.52 -9.22 -15.37
N ILE A 107 -4.54 -9.89 -14.81
CA ILE A 107 -5.61 -10.54 -15.58
C ILE A 107 -6.45 -9.50 -16.32
N SER A 108 -6.79 -8.37 -15.71
CA SER A 108 -7.55 -7.31 -16.37
C SER A 108 -6.79 -6.70 -17.56
N THR A 109 -5.47 -6.51 -17.40
CA THR A 109 -4.59 -6.03 -18.49
C THR A 109 -4.54 -7.05 -19.62
N PHE A 110 -4.38 -8.33 -19.28
CA PHE A 110 -4.40 -9.41 -20.27
C PHE A 110 -5.72 -9.48 -21.04
N ALA A 111 -6.85 -9.29 -20.35
CA ALA A 111 -8.18 -9.30 -20.94
C ALA A 111 -8.42 -8.09 -21.86
N ALA A 112 -7.92 -6.91 -21.49
CA ALA A 112 -8.08 -5.68 -22.27
C ALA A 112 -7.29 -5.71 -23.60
N PHE A 113 -6.09 -6.29 -23.61
CA PHE A 113 -5.19 -6.28 -24.78
C PHE A 113 -5.22 -7.57 -25.61
N ARG A 114 -6.31 -8.36 -25.54
CA ARG A 114 -6.43 -9.63 -26.28
C ARG A 114 -6.20 -9.53 -27.80
N GLY A 115 -6.36 -8.34 -28.39
CA GLY A 115 -6.12 -8.07 -29.81
C GLY A 115 -4.70 -7.63 -30.18
N GLN A 116 -3.81 -7.37 -29.22
CA GLN A 116 -2.44 -6.87 -29.44
C GLN A 116 -1.47 -7.51 -28.45
N GLU A 117 -0.96 -8.71 -28.77
CA GLU A 117 0.05 -9.44 -27.98
C GLU A 117 -0.15 -9.31 -26.45
N PRO A 118 -1.28 -9.82 -25.91
CA PRO A 118 -1.72 -9.53 -24.54
C PRO A 118 -0.70 -9.93 -23.47
N ALA A 119 0.08 -10.98 -23.73
CA ALA A 119 1.15 -11.44 -22.85
C ALA A 119 2.29 -10.40 -22.76
N VAL A 120 2.71 -9.83 -23.89
CA VAL A 120 3.79 -8.85 -23.95
C VAL A 120 3.38 -7.56 -23.24
N MET A 121 2.16 -7.07 -23.50
CA MET A 121 1.65 -5.86 -22.83
C MET A 121 1.53 -6.03 -21.32
N THR A 122 1.03 -7.18 -20.87
CA THR A 122 0.92 -7.48 -19.44
C THR A 122 2.31 -7.59 -18.80
N ALA A 123 3.24 -8.30 -19.44
CA ALA A 123 4.61 -8.44 -18.95
C ALA A 123 5.32 -7.08 -18.88
N LEU A 124 5.21 -6.23 -19.90
CA LEU A 124 5.79 -4.88 -19.91
C LEU A 124 5.21 -4.02 -18.79
N ARG A 125 3.90 -4.05 -18.56
CA ARG A 125 3.26 -3.32 -17.46
C ARG A 125 3.83 -3.74 -16.10
N LEU A 126 3.89 -5.04 -15.84
CA LEU A 126 4.39 -5.58 -14.58
C LEU A 126 5.88 -5.30 -14.40
N ALA A 127 6.69 -5.54 -15.43
CA ALA A 127 8.14 -5.35 -15.39
C ALA A 127 8.53 -3.88 -15.25
N LEU A 128 7.93 -2.99 -16.07
CA LEU A 128 8.21 -1.56 -16.01
C LEU A 128 7.69 -0.94 -14.70
N GLY A 129 6.48 -1.32 -14.27
CA GLY A 129 5.93 -0.85 -13.00
C GLY A 129 6.79 -1.29 -11.80
N PHE A 130 7.23 -2.55 -11.79
CA PHE A 130 8.14 -3.06 -10.77
C PHE A 130 9.50 -2.35 -10.80
N LEU A 131 10.06 -2.13 -12.00
CA LEU A 131 11.31 -1.37 -12.16
C LEU A 131 11.18 0.04 -11.59
N VAL A 132 10.08 0.76 -11.90
CA VAL A 132 9.81 2.09 -11.35
C VAL A 132 9.69 2.03 -9.82
N ALA A 133 8.98 1.05 -9.26
CA ALA A 133 8.86 0.88 -7.81
C ALA A 133 10.23 0.69 -7.13
N VAL A 134 11.11 -0.14 -7.71
CA VAL A 134 12.48 -0.37 -7.20
C VAL A 134 13.35 0.90 -7.34
N LEU A 135 13.26 1.60 -8.47
CA LEU A 135 14.01 2.85 -8.68
C LEU A 135 13.58 3.94 -7.70
N VAL A 136 12.27 4.10 -7.45
CA VAL A 136 11.74 5.05 -6.46
C VAL A 136 12.22 4.67 -5.06
N ALA A 137 12.18 3.39 -4.69
CA ALA A 137 12.68 2.93 -3.40
C ALA A 137 14.19 3.19 -3.22
N PHE A 138 14.98 3.05 -4.29
CA PHE A 138 16.39 3.37 -4.30
C PHE A 138 16.65 4.88 -4.21
N ALA A 139 15.86 5.70 -4.90
CA ALA A 139 15.92 7.15 -4.78
C ALA A 139 15.62 7.57 -3.33
N VAL A 140 14.53 7.08 -2.73
CA VAL A 140 14.19 7.41 -1.33
C VAL A 140 15.28 6.96 -0.35
N HIS A 141 15.96 5.86 -0.63
CA HIS A 141 17.15 5.46 0.12
C HIS A 141 18.27 6.52 0.02
N ALA A 142 18.59 6.95 -1.20
CA ALA A 142 19.65 7.93 -1.47
C ALA A 142 19.38 9.32 -0.83
N PHE A 143 18.11 9.75 -0.75
CA PHE A 143 17.72 11.01 -0.13
C PHE A 143 17.61 10.98 1.41
N GLY A 144 17.92 9.84 2.04
CA GLY A 144 17.97 9.70 3.50
C GLY A 144 16.60 9.53 4.14
N GLY A 145 15.99 8.35 3.94
CA GLY A 145 14.62 7.99 4.32
C GLY A 145 14.12 8.35 5.74
N ARG A 146 14.98 8.72 6.70
CA ARG A 146 14.57 9.31 7.99
C ARG A 146 13.93 10.69 7.87
N LYS A 147 14.25 11.48 6.84
CA LYS A 147 13.63 12.80 6.61
C LYS A 147 12.21 12.71 6.07
N VAL A 148 11.77 11.52 5.63
CA VAL A 148 10.45 11.28 5.05
C VAL A 148 9.41 10.92 6.11
N LEU A 149 9.81 10.33 7.24
CA LEU A 149 8.89 9.97 8.32
C LEU A 149 8.67 11.13 9.30
N ARG A 150 7.41 11.34 9.68
CA ARG A 150 7.07 12.24 10.80
C ARG A 150 7.70 11.71 12.11
N PRO A 151 8.29 12.60 12.94
CA PRO A 151 8.72 12.24 14.28
C PRO A 151 7.49 11.77 15.08
N GLY A 152 7.48 10.50 15.51
CA GLY A 152 6.35 9.88 16.22
C GLY A 152 5.83 8.58 15.60
N VAL A 153 6.13 8.27 14.33
CA VAL A 153 5.77 6.97 13.71
C VAL A 153 6.68 5.83 14.20
N LEU A 154 7.93 6.18 14.49
CA LEU A 154 8.88 5.34 15.20
C LEU A 154 9.00 5.97 16.59
N GLY A 155 8.64 5.22 17.64
CA GLY A 155 8.92 5.63 19.02
C GLY A 155 10.38 6.04 19.16
N GLU A 156 10.63 6.96 20.08
CA GLU A 156 11.87 7.67 20.34
C GLU A 156 13.04 6.72 20.71
N GLU A 157 13.54 5.96 19.73
CA GLU A 157 14.71 5.11 19.89
C GLU A 157 15.96 5.95 19.59
N ARG A 158 16.60 6.30 20.72
CA ARG A 158 17.91 6.90 20.92
C ARG A 158 18.96 6.57 19.85
N GLY A 159 19.70 7.62 19.45
CA GLY A 159 21.08 7.48 19.00
C GLY A 159 21.25 7.31 17.49
N GLY A 160 21.80 8.35 16.86
CA GLY A 160 22.00 8.42 15.41
C GLY A 160 22.79 7.27 14.82
N ARG A 161 22.32 6.74 13.68
CA ARG A 161 23.11 6.37 12.49
C ARG A 161 22.18 5.94 11.36
N THR A 162 22.51 6.39 10.17
CA THR A 162 21.82 6.26 8.86
C THR A 162 21.93 4.87 8.22
N ALA A 163 22.27 3.82 8.98
CA ALA A 163 22.60 2.54 8.39
C ALA A 163 21.35 1.67 8.19
N PHE A 164 21.13 1.21 6.95
CA PHE A 164 20.48 -0.07 6.69
C PHE A 164 21.08 -1.11 7.65
N ARG A 165 20.37 -1.39 8.74
CA ARG A 165 20.81 -2.32 9.77
C ARG A 165 20.10 -3.63 9.51
N ILE A 166 20.90 -4.60 9.06
CA ILE A 166 20.47 -5.98 8.83
C ILE A 166 19.87 -6.49 10.14
N PRO A 167 18.62 -6.97 10.16
CA PRO A 167 18.13 -7.61 11.36
C PRO A 167 18.94 -8.91 11.50
N GLY A 168 19.71 -9.05 12.59
CA GLY A 168 20.54 -10.25 12.86
C GLY A 168 22.04 -10.03 13.09
N SER A 169 22.56 -8.80 13.13
CA SER A 169 24.01 -8.56 13.30
C SER A 169 24.52 -8.30 14.73
N GLU A 170 23.81 -8.71 15.80
CA GLU A 170 24.32 -9.10 17.14
C GLU A 170 23.23 -9.06 18.22
N GLU A 171 23.55 -9.66 19.37
CA GLU A 171 22.71 -10.16 20.47
C GLU A 171 21.50 -9.31 20.90
N PRO A 172 20.41 -9.95 21.35
CA PRO A 172 19.28 -9.24 21.93
C PRO A 172 19.78 -8.35 23.09
N ALA A 173 19.29 -7.11 23.14
CA ALA A 173 19.54 -6.21 24.25
C ALA A 173 19.25 -6.94 25.59
N PRO A 174 20.08 -6.76 26.64
CA PRO A 174 19.94 -7.48 27.92
C PRO A 174 18.57 -7.29 28.61
N ASP A 175 17.81 -6.28 28.18
CA ASP A 175 16.56 -5.84 28.82
C ASP A 175 15.35 -5.85 27.87
N ALA A 176 15.45 -6.49 26.70
CA ALA A 176 14.25 -6.72 25.89
C ALA A 176 13.33 -7.66 26.68
N PRO A 177 12.09 -7.25 27.06
CA PRO A 177 11.19 -8.13 27.76
C PRO A 177 11.06 -9.41 26.94
N GLU A 178 11.40 -10.55 27.55
CA GLU A 178 11.24 -11.85 26.92
C GLU A 178 9.83 -11.92 26.33
N PRO A 179 9.66 -12.47 25.12
CA PRO A 179 8.34 -12.67 24.58
C PRO A 179 7.61 -13.59 25.56
N VAL A 180 6.75 -13.01 26.40
CA VAL A 180 5.89 -13.74 27.32
C VAL A 180 5.27 -14.83 26.48
N ALA A 181 5.56 -16.09 26.83
CA ALA A 181 5.02 -17.27 26.20
C ALA A 181 3.51 -17.24 26.39
N ALA A 182 2.86 -16.47 25.53
CA ALA A 182 1.47 -16.16 25.63
C ALA A 182 0.75 -17.38 25.08
N ASP A 183 0.04 -18.06 25.97
CA ASP A 183 -0.84 -19.20 25.70
C ASP A 183 -1.58 -18.99 24.38
N GLY A 184 -1.72 -20.02 23.55
CA GLY A 184 -2.12 -19.89 22.14
C GLY A 184 -3.38 -19.04 21.92
N GLY A 185 -4.33 -19.07 22.87
CA GLY A 185 -5.53 -18.24 22.87
C GLY A 185 -5.28 -16.72 23.02
N SER A 186 -4.26 -16.33 23.78
CA SER A 186 -3.92 -14.92 24.03
C SER A 186 -3.30 -14.22 22.82
N ARG A 187 -2.58 -14.96 21.95
CA ARG A 187 -1.95 -14.42 20.72
C ARG A 187 -2.99 -14.15 19.64
N TRP A 188 -3.95 -15.05 19.46
CA TRP A 188 -5.08 -14.82 18.55
C TRP A 188 -5.96 -13.66 19.00
N TRP A 189 -6.24 -13.56 20.31
CA TRP A 189 -6.98 -12.42 20.86
C TRP A 189 -6.24 -11.09 20.70
N HIS A 190 -4.91 -11.10 20.80
CA HIS A 190 -4.10 -9.94 20.49
C HIS A 190 -4.19 -9.56 19.00
N ALA A 191 -4.04 -10.53 18.09
CA ALA A 191 -4.16 -10.32 16.65
C ALA A 191 -5.51 -9.69 16.27
N ILE A 192 -6.61 -10.21 16.81
CA ILE A 192 -7.96 -9.70 16.55
C ILE A 192 -8.13 -8.28 17.08
N ARG A 193 -7.69 -8.00 18.32
CA ARG A 193 -7.79 -6.64 18.87
C ARG A 193 -7.03 -5.60 18.05
N VAL A 194 -5.83 -5.94 17.58
CA VAL A 194 -5.04 -5.09 16.69
C VAL A 194 -5.76 -4.90 15.36
N ALA A 195 -6.25 -5.98 14.75
CA ALA A 195 -6.96 -5.93 13.47
C ALA A 195 -8.23 -5.08 13.53
N VAL A 196 -9.01 -5.17 14.62
CA VAL A 196 -10.21 -4.37 14.82
C VAL A 196 -9.87 -2.89 14.98
N GLY A 197 -8.83 -2.55 15.74
CA GLY A 197 -8.35 -1.17 15.86
C GLY A 197 -7.92 -0.59 14.51
N ASP A 198 -7.05 -1.30 13.80
CA ASP A 198 -6.60 -0.91 12.45
C ASP A 198 -7.78 -0.79 11.47
N PHE A 199 -8.80 -1.66 11.58
CA PHE A 199 -9.99 -1.63 10.73
C PHE A 199 -10.80 -0.36 10.91
N PHE A 200 -11.13 0.02 12.15
CA PHE A 200 -11.91 1.23 12.40
C PHE A 200 -11.15 2.50 12.00
N ASP A 201 -9.82 2.51 12.24
CA ASP A 201 -8.96 3.61 11.80
C ASP A 201 -9.02 3.77 10.28
N VAL A 202 -8.82 2.71 9.50
CA VAL A 202 -8.82 2.77 8.03
C VAL A 202 -10.22 2.96 7.45
N ALA A 203 -11.24 2.35 8.05
CA ALA A 203 -12.62 2.44 7.57
C ALA A 203 -13.14 3.88 7.56
N ALA A 204 -12.78 4.69 8.56
CA ALA A 204 -13.15 6.11 8.58
C ALA A 204 -12.60 6.87 7.37
N TYR A 205 -11.34 6.64 7.01
CA TYR A 205 -10.73 7.27 5.83
C TYR A 205 -11.31 6.74 4.52
N LEU A 206 -11.61 5.44 4.46
CA LEU A 206 -12.26 4.83 3.30
C LEU A 206 -13.64 5.43 3.04
N VAL A 207 -14.44 5.69 4.09
CA VAL A 207 -15.74 6.37 3.97
C VAL A 207 -15.59 7.78 3.41
N ILE A 208 -14.61 8.55 3.91
CA ILE A 208 -14.34 9.91 3.42
C ILE A 208 -13.91 9.88 1.94
N GLY A 209 -12.99 8.99 1.58
CA GLY A 209 -12.50 8.83 0.23
C GLY A 209 -13.59 8.37 -0.76
N ALA A 210 -14.41 7.39 -0.37
CA ALA A 210 -15.54 6.93 -1.18
C ALA A 210 -16.57 8.05 -1.42
N GLY A 211 -16.81 8.89 -0.42
CA GLY A 211 -17.69 10.06 -0.54
C GLY A 211 -17.19 11.06 -1.57
N LEU A 212 -15.90 11.40 -1.51
CA LEU A 212 -15.28 12.32 -2.45
C LEU A 212 -15.22 11.75 -3.88
N ALA A 213 -14.85 10.46 -4.02
CA ALA A 213 -14.82 9.78 -5.31
C ALA A 213 -16.22 9.75 -5.95
N SER A 214 -17.26 9.46 -5.17
CA SER A 214 -18.65 9.43 -5.67
C SER A 214 -19.17 10.80 -6.04
N LEU A 215 -18.80 11.83 -5.27
CA LEU A 215 -19.12 13.21 -5.61
C LEU A 215 -18.46 13.62 -6.92
N PHE A 216 -17.19 13.25 -7.12
CA PHE A 216 -16.49 13.51 -8.37
C PHE A 216 -17.12 12.76 -9.55
N ASN A 217 -17.39 11.46 -9.38
CA ASN A 217 -17.95 10.61 -10.43
C ASN A 217 -19.36 11.06 -10.89
N THR A 218 -20.14 11.63 -9.97
CA THR A 218 -21.49 12.14 -10.29
C THR A 218 -21.51 13.59 -10.78
N SER A 219 -20.49 14.38 -10.44
CA SER A 219 -20.42 15.79 -10.83
C SER A 219 -19.70 16.00 -12.16
N VAL A 220 -18.90 15.04 -12.63
CA VAL A 220 -18.06 15.19 -13.83
C VAL A 220 -18.72 14.53 -15.02
N ASN A 221 -19.11 15.36 -15.99
CA ASN A 221 -19.73 14.90 -17.22
C ASN A 221 -18.67 14.36 -18.19
N GLN A 222 -18.86 13.15 -18.75
CA GLN A 222 -17.90 12.50 -19.66
C GLN A 222 -17.60 13.33 -20.91
N GLU A 223 -18.49 14.24 -21.31
CA GLU A 223 -18.29 15.15 -22.45
C GLU A 223 -17.13 16.15 -22.26
N LEU A 224 -16.78 16.49 -21.01
CA LEU A 224 -15.63 17.35 -20.70
C LEU A 224 -14.29 16.62 -20.88
N VAL A 225 -14.28 15.28 -20.87
CA VAL A 225 -13.07 14.45 -20.92
C VAL A 225 -12.69 14.08 -22.35
N LEU A 226 -13.67 13.95 -23.25
CA LEU A 226 -13.44 13.60 -24.67
C LEU A 226 -12.46 14.53 -25.42
N PRO A 227 -12.55 15.87 -25.31
CA PRO A 227 -11.59 16.75 -26.01
C PRO A 227 -10.18 16.72 -25.40
N LEU A 228 -10.04 16.32 -24.12
CA LEU A 228 -8.76 16.19 -23.42
C LEU A 228 -8.00 14.93 -23.82
N ALA A 229 -8.72 13.87 -24.22
CA ALA A 229 -8.15 12.59 -24.66
C ALA A 229 -7.41 12.67 -26.01
N LEU A 230 -7.65 13.71 -26.81
CA LEU A 230 -7.01 13.91 -28.12
C LEU A 230 -5.54 14.38 -28.03
N HIS A 231 -5.11 14.91 -26.88
CA HIS A 231 -3.72 15.32 -26.66
C HIS A 231 -3.04 14.44 -25.58
N PRO A 232 -2.11 13.54 -25.96
CA PRO A 232 -1.50 12.56 -25.05
C PRO A 232 -0.87 13.18 -23.79
N VAL A 233 -0.21 14.33 -23.93
CA VAL A 233 0.49 15.00 -22.81
C VAL A 233 -0.51 15.59 -21.80
N TRP A 234 -1.57 16.23 -22.28
CA TRP A 234 -2.60 16.81 -21.42
C TRP A 234 -3.43 15.75 -20.72
N ALA A 235 -3.71 14.63 -21.39
CA ALA A 235 -4.37 13.48 -20.79
C ALA A 235 -3.55 12.91 -19.61
N ILE A 236 -2.24 12.66 -19.81
CA ILE A 236 -1.36 12.15 -18.74
C ILE A 236 -1.30 13.14 -17.57
N ALA A 237 -1.07 14.43 -17.84
CA ALA A 237 -0.99 15.45 -16.79
C ALA A 237 -2.30 15.57 -16.00
N SER A 238 -3.46 15.55 -16.67
CA SER A 238 -4.76 15.58 -16.02
C SER A 238 -5.02 14.33 -15.17
N MET A 239 -4.66 13.14 -15.65
CA MET A 239 -4.83 11.88 -14.92
C MET A 239 -3.92 11.83 -13.69
N MET A 240 -2.68 12.31 -13.79
CA MET A 240 -1.77 12.44 -12.65
C MET A 240 -2.27 13.47 -11.63
N GLY A 241 -2.77 14.62 -12.08
CA GLY A 241 -3.33 15.66 -11.20
C GLY A 241 -4.59 15.20 -10.47
N LEU A 242 -5.47 14.50 -11.18
CA LEU A 242 -6.70 13.94 -10.63
C LEU A 242 -6.39 12.78 -9.67
N ALA A 243 -5.42 11.93 -9.99
CA ALA A 243 -4.92 10.93 -9.05
C ALA A 243 -4.38 11.58 -7.77
N ALA A 244 -3.65 12.69 -7.86
CA ALA A 244 -3.15 13.41 -6.67
C ALA A 244 -4.30 13.98 -5.80
N ILE A 245 -5.36 14.49 -6.43
CA ILE A 245 -6.55 15.00 -5.73
C ILE A 245 -7.35 13.86 -5.09
N LEU A 246 -7.47 12.72 -5.77
CA LEU A 246 -8.27 11.58 -5.32
C LEU A 246 -7.50 10.58 -4.45
N SER A 247 -6.16 10.71 -4.29
CA SER A 247 -5.31 9.84 -3.45
C SER A 247 -5.57 9.98 -1.94
N LEU A 248 -6.70 10.55 -1.54
CA LEU A 248 -7.04 10.85 -0.14
C LEU A 248 -7.20 9.60 0.74
N CYS A 249 -7.40 8.41 0.14
CA CYS A 249 -7.35 7.13 0.85
C CYS A 249 -5.92 6.72 1.27
N SER A 250 -4.88 7.27 0.63
CA SER A 250 -3.46 6.97 0.83
C SER A 250 -2.77 7.91 1.83
N THR A 251 -3.43 9.00 2.23
CA THR A 251 -2.88 10.02 3.15
C THR A 251 -2.87 9.63 4.64
N SER A 252 -3.22 8.39 5.00
CA SER A 252 -3.32 7.91 6.39
C SER A 252 -2.20 6.98 6.85
#